data_AF-A0A348V6Z6-F1
#
_entry.id   AF-A0A348V6Z6-F1
#
_cell.length_a   1.000
_cell.length_b   1.000
_cell.length_c   1.000
_cell.angle_alpha   90.00
_cell.angle_beta   90.00
_cell.angle_gamma   90.00
#
_symmetry.space_group_name_H-M   'P 1'
#
loop_
_entity.id
_entity.type
_entity.pdbx_description
1 polymer ?
#
loop_
_entity_poly.entity_id
_entity_poly.type
_entity_poly.pdbx_seq_one_letter_code
_entity_poly.pdbx_strand_id
1 'polypeptide(L)' 'MLTKGDIDWLEDSFLPKLADKVKNDLKKSLDSINTKLDSFIGDIKAKREEQELHEGNHQRIDKRLSRLERITHLQPLAD' A
#
# COMPACT_ATOMS: atom_id res chain seq x y z
N MET A 1 39.32 34.76 -8.91
CA MET A 1 38.10 35.17 -9.64
C MET A 1 37.80 34.07 -10.65
N LEU A 2 36.54 33.65 -10.77
CA LEU A 2 36.13 32.76 -11.85
C LEU A 2 36.24 33.53 -13.17
N THR A 3 36.80 32.89 -14.19
CA THR A 3 36.89 33.48 -15.52
C THR A 3 35.57 33.32 -16.25
N LYS A 4 35.35 34.12 -17.28
CA LYS A 4 34.12 34.05 -18.08
C LYS A 4 33.91 32.66 -18.69
N GLY A 5 35.00 31.99 -19.10
CA GLY A 5 34.95 30.60 -19.58
C GLY A 5 34.55 29.58 -18.50
N ASP A 6 34.88 29.83 -17.22
CA ASP A 6 34.43 28.98 -16.11
C ASP A 6 32.91 29.13 -15.87
N ILE A 7 32.40 30.35 -16.06
CA ILE A 7 30.97 30.66 -15.95
C ILE A 7 30.19 30.05 -17.12
N ASP A 8 30.68 30.21 -18.34
CA ASP A 8 30.06 29.65 -19.55
C ASP A 8 30.04 28.10 -19.47
N TRP A 9 31.11 27.47 -18.96
CA TRP A 9 31.13 26.02 -18.73
C TRP A 9 30.10 25.55 -17.67
N LEU A 10 29.94 26.31 -16.58
CA LEU A 10 28.94 26.03 -15.55
C LEU A 10 27.53 26.08 -16.11
N GLU A 11 27.21 27.10 -16.91
CA GLU A 11 25.89 27.30 -17.50
C GLU A 11 25.58 26.29 -18.61
N ASP A 12 26.51 26.06 -19.53
CA ASP A 12 26.24 25.25 -20.73
C ASP A 12 26.38 23.75 -20.49
N SER A 13 27.25 23.33 -19.58
CA SER A 13 27.60 21.91 -19.41
C SER A 13 27.23 21.33 -18.06
N PHE A 14 27.32 22.10 -16.98
CA PHE A 14 27.14 21.57 -15.63
C PHE A 14 25.68 21.62 -15.17
N LEU A 15 25.02 22.78 -15.31
CA LEU A 15 23.62 22.96 -14.90
C LEU A 15 22.64 22.02 -15.62
N PRO A 16 22.72 21.79 -16.95
CA PRO A 16 21.80 20.89 -17.64
C PRO A 16 21.97 19.43 -17.20
N LYS A 17 23.22 18.97 -17.03
CA LYS A 17 23.52 17.61 -16.55
C LYS A 17 23.04 17.40 -15.11
N LEU A 18 23.16 18.41 -14.26
CA LEU A 18 22.63 18.37 -12.90
C LEU A 18 21.10 18.30 -12.92
N ALA A 19 20.45 19.12 -13.75
CA ALA A 19 18.99 19.08 -13.91
C ALA A 19 18.50 17.72 -14.42
N ASP A 20 19.17 17.12 -15.40
CA ASP A 20 18.85 15.79 -15.90
C ASP A 20 19.05 14.70 -14.85
N LYS A 21 20.13 14.79 -14.06
CA LYS A 21 20.38 13.86 -12.96
C LYS A 21 19.29 13.95 -11.90
N VAL A 22 18.95 15.16 -11.45
CA VAL A 22 17.88 15.40 -10.46
C VAL A 22 16.54 14.90 -10.98
N LYS A 23 16.22 15.16 -12.25
CA LYS A 23 14.99 14.67 -12.89
C LYS A 23 14.93 13.14 -12.92
N ASN A 24 16.03 12.48 -13.24
CA ASN A 24 16.12 11.02 -13.24
C ASN A 24 16.00 10.42 -11.83
N ASP A 25 16.63 11.03 -10.84
CA ASP A 25 16.57 10.56 -9.45
C ASP A 25 15.16 10.76 -8.85
N LEU A 26 14.50 11.88 -9.18
CA LEU A 26 13.09 12.11 -8.84
C LEU A 26 12.18 11.08 -9.51
N LYS A 27 12.40 10.78 -10.79
CA LYS A 27 11.62 9.76 -11.51
C LYS A 27 11.76 8.38 -10.85
N LYS A 28 12.99 7.94 -10.54
CA LYS A 28 13.23 6.68 -9.83
C LYS A 28 12.55 6.62 -8.46
N SER A 29 12.58 7.74 -7.74
CA SER A 29 11.93 7.83 -6.43
C SER A 29 10.41 7.72 -6.54
N LEU A 30 9.82 8.40 -7.52
CA LEU A 30 8.39 8.31 -7.83
C LEU A 30 7.98 6.90 -8.26
N ASP A 31 8.76 6.27 -9.13
CA ASP A 31 8.51 4.89 -9.56
C ASP A 31 8.55 3.94 -8.36
N SER A 32 9.53 4.10 -7.45
CA SER A 32 9.61 3.31 -6.21
C SER A 32 8.42 3.53 -5.28
N ILE A 33 7.94 4.77 -5.14
CA ILE A 33 6.75 5.10 -4.36
C ILE A 33 5.52 4.43 -4.98
N ASN A 34 5.36 4.50 -6.30
CA ASN A 34 4.25 3.86 -7.01
C ASN A 34 4.25 2.34 -6.78
N THR A 35 5.39 1.66 -6.92
CA THR A 35 5.48 0.22 -6.64
C THR A 35 5.09 -0.12 -5.20
N LYS A 36 5.48 0.70 -4.23
CA LYS A 36 5.09 0.50 -2.82
C LYS A 36 3.60 0.72 -2.60
N LEU A 37 3.02 1.73 -3.23
CA LEU A 37 1.58 2.00 -3.16
C LEU A 37 0.77 0.87 -3.79
N ASP A 38 1.20 0.35 -4.94
CA ASP A 38 0.55 -0.79 -5.59
C ASP A 38 0.59 -2.04 -4.71
N SER A 39 1.74 -2.33 -4.09
CA SER A 39 1.86 -3.42 -3.12
C SER A 39 0.93 -3.23 -1.93
N PHE A 40 0.89 -2.03 -1.35
CA PHE A 40 0.06 -1.72 -0.20
C PHE A 40 -1.45 -1.83 -0.51
N ILE A 41 -1.86 -1.40 -1.71
CA ILE A 41 -3.23 -1.57 -2.19
C ILE A 41 -3.56 -3.06 -2.35
N GLY A 42 -2.64 -3.86 -2.87
CA GLY A 42 -2.77 -5.32 -2.96
C GLY A 42 -3.00 -5.95 -1.59
N ASP A 43 -2.16 -5.60 -0.62
CA ASP A 43 -2.25 -6.11 0.75
C ASP A 43 -3.58 -5.73 1.42
N ILE A 44 -4.03 -4.48 1.26
CA ILE A 44 -5.32 -4.03 1.79
C ILE A 44 -6.48 -4.83 1.19
N LYS A 45 -6.47 -5.08 -0.13
CA LYS A 45 -7.51 -5.88 -0.78
C LYS A 45 -7.54 -7.30 -0.23
N ALA A 46 -6.38 -7.94 -0.10
CA ALA A 46 -6.27 -9.28 0.46
C ALA A 46 -6.81 -9.34 1.89
N LYS A 47 -6.41 -8.39 2.76
CA LYS A 47 -6.92 -8.32 4.14
C LYS A 47 -8.42 -8.09 4.20
N ARG A 48 -8.97 -7.29 3.29
CA ARG A 48 -10.41 -7.06 3.21
C ARG A 48 -11.16 -8.33 2.82
N GLU A 49 -10.67 -9.06 1.83
CA GLU A 49 -11.25 -10.35 1.42
C GLU A 49 -11.20 -11.38 2.56
N GLU A 50 -10.08 -11.46 3.28
CA GLU A 50 -9.97 -12.29 4.49
C GLU A 50 -11.01 -11.89 5.54
N GLN A 51 -11.17 -10.60 5.82
CA GLN A 51 -12.16 -10.11 6.79
C GLN A 51 -13.59 -10.48 6.36
N GLU A 52 -13.95 -10.28 5.10
CA GLU A 52 -15.29 -10.62 4.59
C GLU A 52 -15.56 -12.14 4.67
N LEU A 53 -14.54 -12.96 4.40
CA LEU A 53 -14.62 -14.42 4.60
C LEU A 53 -14.80 -14.80 6.08
N HIS A 54 -14.06 -14.16 6.98
CA HIS A 54 -14.19 -14.38 8.42
C HIS A 54 -15.57 -13.98 8.94
N GLU A 55 -16.08 -12.81 8.56
CA GLU A 55 -17.43 -12.36 8.93
C GLU A 55 -18.51 -13.33 8.43
N GLY A 56 -18.42 -13.81 7.19
CA GLY A 56 -19.33 -14.82 6.65
C GLY A 56 -19.28 -16.15 7.42
N ASN A 57 -18.09 -16.57 7.85
CA ASN A 57 -17.91 -17.77 8.65
C ASN A 57 -18.50 -17.63 10.06
N HIS A 58 -18.32 -16.47 10.71
CA HIS A 58 -18.92 -16.18 12.02
C HIS A 58 -20.45 -16.27 11.96
N GLN A 59 -21.09 -15.61 11.00
CA GLN A 59 -22.56 -15.69 10.84
C GLN A 59 -23.06 -17.12 10.64
N ARG A 60 -22.28 -17.97 9.95
CA ARG A 60 -22.64 -19.38 9.73
C ARG A 60 -22.50 -20.20 11.00
N ILE A 61 -21.46 -19.96 11.79
CA ILE A 61 -21.22 -20.63 13.08
C ILE A 61 -22.32 -20.22 14.07
N ASP A 62 -22.65 -18.94 14.16
CA ASP A 62 -23.70 -18.44 15.05
C ASP A 62 -25.05 -19.08 14.73
N LYS A 63 -25.44 -19.13 13.45
CA LYS A 63 -26.67 -19.82 13.02
C LYS A 63 -26.69 -21.30 13.39
N ARG A 64 -25.53 -21.98 13.36
CA ARG A 64 -25.42 -23.39 13.77
C ARG A 64 -25.49 -23.53 15.28
N LEU A 65 -24.83 -22.64 16.01
CA LEU A 65 -24.84 -22.60 17.47
C LEU A 65 -26.27 -22.38 17.99
N SER A 66 -26.99 -21.38 17.48
CA SER A 66 -28.39 -21.12 17.87
C SER A 66 -29.34 -22.27 17.53
N ARG A 67 -29.08 -23.02 16.45
CA ARG A 67 -29.85 -24.24 16.14
C ARG A 67 -29.56 -25.35 17.14
N LEU A 68 -28.30 -25.54 17.52
CA LEU A 68 -27.92 -26.54 18.51
C LEU A 68 -28.51 -26.19 19.89
N GLU A 69 -28.38 -24.94 20.33
CA GLU A 69 -28.99 -24.45 21.58
C GLU A 69 -30.48 -24.74 21.63
N ARG A 70 -31.21 -24.46 20.54
CA ARG A 70 -32.65 -24.76 20.44
C ARG A 70 -32.97 -26.26 20.51
N ILE A 71 -32.22 -27.10 19.80
CA ILE A 71 -32.49 -28.55 19.76
C ILE A 71 -32.17 -29.20 21.11
N THR A 72 -31.09 -28.75 21.75
CA THR A 72 -30.55 -29.37 22.98
C THR A 72 -31.01 -28.68 24.25
N HIS A 73 -31.80 -27.61 24.14
CA HIS A 73 -32.26 -26.79 25.27
C HIS A 73 -31.11 -26.26 26.13
N LEU A 74 -29.97 -25.96 25.49
CA LEU A 74 -28.85 -25.33 26.15
C LEU A 74 -29.12 -23.83 26.31
N GLN A 75 -28.63 -23.25 27.40
CA GLN A 75 -28.57 -21.81 27.55
C GLN A 75 -27.69 -21.20 26.44
N PRO A 76 -27.96 -19.95 26.01
CA PRO A 76 -27.13 -19.27 25.02
C PRO A 76 -25.67 -19.25 25.45
N LEU A 77 -24.77 -19.67 24.57
CA LEU A 77 -23.33 -19.70 24.81
C LEU A 77 -22.61 -18.49 24.20
N ALA A 78 -23.30 -17.71 23.38
CA ALA A 78 -22.87 -16.41 22.89
C ALA A 78 -23.59 -15.30 23.66
N ASP A 79 -22.83 -14.32 24.14
CA ASP A 79 -23.32 -13.11 24.83
C ASP A 79 -24.04 -12.13 23.90
#